data_AF-A0A2E0F8H1-F1
#
_entry.id   AF-A0A2E0F8H1-F1
#
_cell.length_a   1.000
_cell.length_b   1.000
_cell.length_c   1.000
_cell.angle_alpha   90.00
_cell.angle_beta   90.00
_cell.angle_gamma   90.00
#
_symmetry.space_group_name_H-M   'P 1'
#
loop_
_entity.id
_entity.type
_entity.pdbx_description
1 polymer ?
#
loop_
_entity_poly.entity_id
_entity_poly.type
_entity_poly.pdbx_seq_one_letter_code
_entity_poly.pdbx_strand_id
1 'polypeptide(L)'
;MRIAALGCSHTCGYHVKDMPEDKVLDINTWPFSGKWHDNNWAEFYINDKNADGVIFANSSNGWWEYSEWLSFLFKKYDDIKEVVVQNTYWNRFRLSMMDPPDYENMVPLDELYTLEHTKGNIDLWLKRLHNEQKNVFDIPFQCYPQDYSNRLHFNVKFDPRFMMDEPDLRAEPYMKVKTWMEIMSLKAQWEWMKEMYILQELCRNNGAELKLFSLNKWTWIPDEMLIPKLRNSFYNFDLIQVAPNHVEEWFLREKKMDITKSTIDGEHFGEDIHKIIALEYLPQQFERKQNV
;
A
#
# COMPACT_ATOMS: atom_id res chain seq x y z
N MET A 1 -17.88 15.68 5.59
CA MET A 1 -17.68 14.76 4.45
C MET A 1 -16.19 14.57 4.34
N ARG A 2 -15.73 13.34 4.60
CA ARG A 2 -14.32 13.03 4.69
C ARG A 2 -13.83 12.20 3.50
N ILE A 3 -12.61 12.47 3.06
CA ILE A 3 -11.88 11.64 2.09
C ILE A 3 -10.77 10.91 2.85
N ALA A 4 -10.69 9.59 2.68
CA ALA A 4 -9.61 8.77 3.20
C ALA A 4 -8.59 8.47 2.10
N ALA A 5 -7.31 8.77 2.33
CA ALA A 5 -6.21 8.41 1.44
C ALA A 5 -5.34 7.33 2.09
N LEU A 6 -5.13 6.22 1.37
CA LEU A 6 -4.29 5.10 1.82
C LEU A 6 -3.11 4.90 0.87
N GLY A 7 -1.94 4.59 1.42
CA GLY A 7 -0.78 4.30 0.57
C GLY A 7 0.54 4.15 1.32
N CYS A 8 1.64 4.37 0.60
CA CYS A 8 2.98 4.25 1.14
C CYS A 8 3.71 5.59 1.20
N SER A 9 5.00 5.63 0.85
CA SER A 9 5.87 6.78 0.99
C SER A 9 5.39 8.02 0.23
N HIS A 10 4.87 7.88 -0.98
CA HIS A 10 4.34 9.00 -1.77
C HIS A 10 3.04 9.57 -1.18
N THR A 11 2.31 8.77 -0.40
CA THR A 11 1.07 9.19 0.26
C THR A 11 1.33 9.89 1.59
N CYS A 12 2.34 9.45 2.35
CA CYS A 12 2.77 10.16 3.57
C CYS A 12 3.82 11.25 3.32
N GLY A 13 4.13 11.56 2.06
CA GLY A 13 5.08 12.61 1.69
C GLY A 13 6.49 12.35 2.17
N TYR A 14 6.91 11.09 2.10
CA TYR A 14 8.22 10.70 2.58
C TYR A 14 9.34 11.18 1.65
N HIS A 15 10.38 11.81 2.20
CA HIS A 15 11.64 12.04 1.47
C HIS A 15 12.83 12.20 2.41
N VAL A 16 14.02 11.78 1.97
CA VAL A 16 15.24 11.82 2.80
C VAL A 16 15.96 13.17 2.81
N LYS A 17 15.49 14.16 2.03
CA LYS A 17 16.16 15.46 1.87
C LYS A 17 16.40 16.23 3.18
N ASP A 18 15.53 16.03 4.18
CA ASP A 18 15.63 16.72 5.47
C ASP A 18 16.36 15.89 6.54
N MET A 19 16.93 14.74 6.18
CA MET A 19 17.71 13.91 7.10
C MET A 19 18.97 14.68 7.57
N PRO A 20 19.15 14.93 8.89
CA PRO A 20 20.34 15.57 9.40
C PRO A 20 21.58 14.77 9.01
N GLU A 21 22.57 15.43 8.41
CA GLU A 21 23.82 14.82 7.96
C GLU A 21 24.57 14.09 9.10
N ASP A 22 24.33 14.50 10.36
CA ASP A 22 25.13 14.14 11.53
C ASP A 22 24.45 13.19 12.53
N LYS A 23 23.26 12.65 12.27
CA LYS A 23 22.59 11.75 13.22
C LYS A 23 22.87 10.27 12.96
N VAL A 24 23.37 9.58 13.98
CA VAL A 24 23.31 8.12 14.08
C VAL A 24 21.84 7.74 14.13
N LEU A 25 21.36 7.03 13.10
CA LEU A 25 20.03 6.42 13.11
C LEU A 25 19.99 5.39 14.24
N ASP A 26 19.22 5.68 15.28
CA ASP A 26 18.93 4.78 16.40
C ASP A 26 17.42 4.54 16.52
N ILE A 27 17.01 3.64 17.40
CA ILE A 27 15.59 3.29 17.60
C ILE A 27 14.71 4.49 18.04
N ASN A 28 15.32 5.58 18.51
CA ASN A 28 14.60 6.80 18.94
C ASN A 28 14.51 7.85 17.82
N THR A 29 15.36 7.75 16.81
CA THR A 29 15.42 8.62 15.64
C THR A 29 14.95 7.92 14.36
N TRP A 30 14.64 6.62 14.45
CA TRP A 30 14.09 5.78 13.40
C TRP A 30 12.63 5.40 13.69
N PRO A 31 11.70 5.58 12.74
CA PRO A 31 11.93 6.18 11.43
C PRO A 31 12.23 7.68 11.59
N PHE A 32 13.29 8.16 10.93
CA PHE A 32 13.52 9.59 10.79
C PHE A 32 12.26 10.19 10.18
N SER A 33 11.74 11.28 10.77
CA SER A 33 10.46 11.90 10.42
C SER A 33 10.55 12.67 9.10
N GLY A 34 11.10 12.05 8.07
CA GLY A 34 10.97 12.53 6.70
C GLY A 34 9.56 12.32 6.17
N LYS A 35 8.51 12.24 7.02
CA LYS A 35 7.09 11.98 6.68
C LYS A 35 6.27 13.22 6.99
N TRP A 36 5.07 13.28 6.43
CA TRP A 36 4.10 14.37 6.58
C TRP A 36 4.66 15.71 6.13
N HIS A 37 5.57 15.72 5.16
CA HIS A 37 5.89 16.94 4.42
C HIS A 37 4.73 17.29 3.49
N ASP A 38 4.66 18.55 3.08
CA ASP A 38 3.64 19.03 2.13
C ASP A 38 3.81 18.40 0.73
N ASN A 39 4.90 17.67 0.51
CA ASN A 39 5.18 16.90 -0.69
C ASN A 39 4.42 15.56 -0.75
N ASN A 40 3.09 15.60 -0.76
CA ASN A 40 2.27 14.40 -0.97
C ASN A 40 1.01 14.69 -1.79
N TRP A 41 0.60 13.73 -2.63
CA TRP A 41 -0.57 13.90 -3.49
C TRP A 41 -1.89 13.96 -2.71
N ALA A 42 -1.95 13.31 -1.54
CA ALA A 42 -3.18 13.12 -0.79
C ALA A 42 -3.70 14.44 -0.18
N GLU A 43 -2.83 15.23 0.44
CA GLU A 43 -3.18 16.56 0.96
C GLU A 43 -3.67 17.47 -0.16
N PHE A 44 -2.99 17.51 -1.32
CA PHE A 44 -3.46 18.29 -2.47
C PHE A 44 -4.85 17.85 -2.94
N TYR A 45 -5.11 16.54 -3.02
CA TYR A 45 -6.39 16.00 -3.48
C TYR A 45 -7.55 16.36 -2.55
N ILE A 46 -7.32 16.22 -1.24
CA ILE A 46 -8.32 16.49 -0.21
C ILE A 46 -8.64 17.99 -0.17
N ASN A 47 -7.61 18.83 -0.19
CA ASN A 47 -7.75 20.29 -0.11
C ASN A 47 -8.42 20.88 -1.36
N ASP A 48 -8.13 20.37 -2.56
CA ASP A 48 -8.78 20.81 -3.80
C ASP A 48 -10.30 20.59 -3.77
N LYS A 49 -10.73 19.52 -3.13
CA LYS A 49 -12.15 19.20 -2.92
C LYS A 49 -12.80 19.93 -1.75
N ASN A 50 -12.04 20.74 -1.01
CA ASN A 50 -12.49 21.41 0.21
C ASN A 50 -13.20 20.44 1.18
N ALA A 51 -12.62 19.25 1.33
CA ALA A 51 -13.14 18.17 2.17
C ALA A 51 -12.32 18.03 3.46
N ASP A 52 -12.94 17.46 4.49
CA ASP A 52 -12.17 16.96 5.63
C ASP A 52 -11.37 15.72 5.18
N GLY A 53 -10.22 15.48 5.81
CA GLY A 53 -9.29 14.45 5.37
C GLY A 53 -8.92 13.45 6.44
N VAL A 54 -8.56 12.26 5.99
CA VAL A 54 -7.70 11.37 6.77
C VAL A 54 -6.71 10.68 5.85
N ILE A 55 -5.43 10.69 6.22
CA ILE A 55 -4.38 9.98 5.51
C ILE A 55 -3.87 8.88 6.44
N PHE A 56 -3.93 7.63 5.98
CA PHE A 56 -3.30 6.50 6.66
C PHE A 56 -2.28 5.89 5.71
N ALA A 57 -1.01 6.19 5.97
CA ALA A 57 0.08 5.76 5.11
C ALA A 57 1.35 5.52 5.90
N ASN A 58 2.16 4.58 5.43
CA ASN A 58 3.49 4.35 5.99
C ASN A 58 4.45 3.88 4.90
N SER A 59 5.64 4.45 4.88
CA SER A 59 6.73 4.02 4.00
C SER A 59 7.02 2.53 4.21
N SER A 60 7.36 1.83 3.13
CA SER A 60 7.63 0.39 3.14
C SER A 60 6.45 -0.55 3.42
N ASN A 61 5.31 -0.06 3.92
CA ASN A 61 4.13 -0.91 4.07
C ASN A 61 3.57 -1.30 2.69
N GLY A 62 2.93 -2.47 2.66
CA GLY A 62 2.39 -3.05 1.46
C GLY A 62 0.87 -3.10 1.46
N TRP A 63 0.31 -3.65 0.37
CA TRP A 63 -1.12 -3.61 0.10
C TRP A 63 -1.95 -4.44 1.08
N TRP A 64 -1.36 -5.43 1.76
CA TRP A 64 -2.05 -6.35 2.67
C TRP A 64 -2.55 -5.70 3.98
N GLU A 65 -2.30 -4.42 4.20
CA GLU A 65 -2.77 -3.71 5.40
C GLU A 65 -3.93 -2.76 5.14
N TYR A 66 -4.29 -2.52 3.88
CA TYR A 66 -5.26 -1.48 3.54
C TYR A 66 -6.62 -1.74 4.18
N SER A 67 -7.08 -2.98 4.20
CA SER A 67 -8.35 -3.38 4.81
C SER A 67 -8.33 -3.23 6.32
N GLU A 68 -7.19 -3.51 6.96
CA GLU A 68 -6.97 -3.30 8.39
C GLU A 68 -7.07 -1.80 8.73
N TRP A 69 -6.34 -0.96 7.98
CA TRP A 69 -6.35 0.49 8.14
C TRP A 69 -7.75 1.07 7.90
N LEU A 70 -8.40 0.68 6.80
CA LEU A 70 -9.71 1.19 6.43
C LEU A 70 -10.80 0.76 7.41
N SER A 71 -10.74 -0.48 7.92
CA SER A 71 -11.64 -0.98 8.96
C SER A 71 -11.54 -0.14 10.24
N PHE A 72 -10.33 0.24 10.63
CA PHE A 72 -10.12 1.18 11.74
C PHE A 72 -10.71 2.57 11.43
N LEU A 73 -10.43 3.11 10.24
CA LEU A 73 -10.91 4.44 9.86
C LEU A 73 -12.45 4.54 9.84
N PHE A 74 -13.15 3.54 9.30
CA PHE A 74 -14.62 3.53 9.31
C PHE A 74 -15.22 3.39 10.71
N LYS A 75 -14.52 2.76 11.66
CA LYS A 75 -14.93 2.77 13.08
C LYS A 75 -14.70 4.12 13.74
N LYS A 76 -13.67 4.86 13.28
CA LYS A 76 -13.26 6.14 13.86
C LYS A 76 -14.06 7.32 13.30
N TYR A 77 -14.44 7.26 12.03
CA TYR A 77 -15.06 8.34 11.28
C TYR A 77 -16.29 7.81 10.53
N ASP A 78 -17.47 8.37 10.84
CA ASP A 78 -18.77 7.97 10.28
C ASP A 78 -19.14 8.69 8.98
N ASP A 79 -18.33 9.67 8.56
CA ASP A 79 -18.60 10.55 7.43
C ASP A 79 -17.62 10.40 6.25
N ILE A 80 -16.80 9.34 6.23
CA ILE A 80 -15.97 9.01 5.07
C ILE A 80 -16.87 8.67 3.87
N LYS A 81 -16.73 9.40 2.76
CA LYS A 81 -17.51 9.21 1.53
C LYS A 81 -16.69 8.79 0.33
N GLU A 82 -15.37 8.97 0.40
CA GLU A 82 -14.47 8.62 -0.68
C GLU A 82 -13.17 8.04 -0.09
N VAL A 83 -12.73 6.92 -0.66
CA VAL A 83 -11.47 6.27 -0.30
C VAL A 83 -10.61 6.20 -1.56
N VAL A 84 -9.39 6.76 -1.48
CA VAL A 84 -8.41 6.77 -2.57
C VAL A 84 -7.17 6.01 -2.15
N VAL A 85 -6.85 4.94 -2.87
CA VAL A 85 -5.77 4.02 -2.56
C VAL A 85 -4.68 4.12 -3.62
N GLN A 86 -3.47 4.46 -3.18
CA GLN A 86 -2.26 4.35 -3.98
C GLN A 86 -1.69 2.94 -3.81
N ASN A 87 -1.87 2.07 -4.82
CA ASN A 87 -1.30 0.72 -4.82
C ASN A 87 0.22 0.78 -4.66
N THR A 88 0.77 -0.23 -4.00
CA THR A 88 2.18 -0.30 -3.62
C THR A 88 2.84 -1.55 -4.19
N TYR A 89 4.13 -1.68 -3.94
CA TYR A 89 4.97 -2.69 -4.56
C TYR A 89 4.63 -4.10 -4.08
N TRP A 90 4.66 -5.05 -5.02
CA TRP A 90 4.36 -6.47 -4.77
C TRP A 90 5.48 -7.21 -4.04
N ASN A 91 6.70 -6.67 -4.01
CA ASN A 91 7.87 -7.30 -3.38
C ASN A 91 7.94 -7.07 -1.86
N ARG A 92 6.97 -6.35 -1.29
CA ARG A 92 6.93 -6.07 0.14
C ARG A 92 6.18 -7.21 0.85
N PHE A 93 6.44 -7.44 2.13
CA PHE A 93 5.70 -8.37 2.98
C PHE A 93 5.74 -7.99 4.46
N ARG A 94 4.84 -8.58 5.25
CA ARG A 94 4.77 -8.41 6.71
C ARG A 94 5.66 -9.41 7.44
N LEU A 95 6.41 -8.95 8.42
CA LEU A 95 7.06 -9.78 9.44
C LEU A 95 6.49 -9.39 10.80
N SER A 96 5.78 -10.31 11.45
CA SER A 96 5.15 -10.04 12.75
C SER A 96 5.60 -11.05 13.80
N MET A 97 5.68 -10.60 15.05
CA MET A 97 6.05 -11.43 16.20
C MET A 97 5.29 -10.94 17.43
N MET A 98 4.92 -11.87 18.30
CA MET A 98 4.44 -11.59 19.65
C MET A 98 5.09 -12.57 20.61
N ASP A 99 5.51 -12.09 21.78
CA ASP A 99 6.16 -12.92 22.80
C ASP A 99 5.61 -12.60 24.21
N PRO A 100 4.99 -13.56 24.90
CA PRO A 100 4.78 -14.96 24.48
C PRO A 100 3.80 -15.07 23.29
N PRO A 101 3.98 -16.06 22.40
CA PRO A 101 2.99 -16.36 21.38
C PRO A 101 1.66 -16.76 22.03
N ASP A 102 0.58 -16.12 21.62
CA ASP A 102 -0.76 -16.34 22.18
C ASP A 102 -1.78 -16.30 21.04
N TYR A 103 -2.37 -17.46 20.74
CA TYR A 103 -3.32 -17.60 19.65
C TYR A 103 -4.77 -17.32 20.09
N GLU A 104 -5.05 -17.26 21.40
CA GLU A 104 -6.40 -17.06 21.94
C GLU A 104 -6.65 -15.58 22.24
N ASN A 105 -5.61 -14.86 22.68
CA ASN A 105 -5.70 -13.45 22.98
C ASN A 105 -5.34 -12.59 21.77
N MET A 106 -6.34 -12.32 20.93
CA MET A 106 -6.21 -11.46 19.76
C MET A 106 -5.78 -10.05 20.14
N VAL A 107 -4.68 -9.58 19.54
CA VAL A 107 -4.23 -8.19 19.65
C VAL A 107 -5.26 -7.26 18.99
N PRO A 108 -5.69 -6.17 19.65
CA PRO A 108 -6.59 -5.19 19.05
C PRO A 108 -6.06 -4.64 17.73
N LEU A 109 -6.96 -4.39 16.78
CA LEU A 109 -6.62 -3.89 15.44
C LEU A 109 -5.80 -2.59 15.49
N ASP A 110 -6.15 -1.70 16.40
CA ASP A 110 -5.58 -0.37 16.56
C ASP A 110 -4.38 -0.32 17.52
N GLU A 111 -3.90 -1.47 17.99
CA GLU A 111 -2.80 -1.55 18.98
C GLU A 111 -1.55 -0.77 18.55
N LEU A 112 -1.25 -0.85 17.26
CA LEU A 112 -0.08 -0.21 16.66
C LEU A 112 -0.43 1.10 15.97
N TYR A 113 -1.70 1.54 15.95
CA TYR A 113 -2.10 2.72 15.21
C TYR A 113 -1.95 3.98 16.07
N THR A 114 -1.49 5.06 15.46
CA THR A 114 -1.24 6.32 16.16
C THR A 114 -1.60 7.47 15.24
N LEU A 115 -2.38 8.41 15.77
CA LEU A 115 -2.55 9.73 15.17
C LEU A 115 -1.25 10.50 15.44
N GLU A 116 -0.42 10.67 14.42
CA GLU A 116 0.85 11.38 14.59
C GLU A 116 0.65 12.89 14.57
N HIS A 117 -0.21 13.38 13.67
CA HIS A 117 -0.43 14.81 13.49
C HIS A 117 -1.79 15.11 12.86
N THR A 118 -2.22 16.36 12.94
CA THR A 118 -3.38 16.89 12.21
C THR A 118 -2.95 18.17 11.50
N LYS A 119 -3.11 18.22 10.18
CA LYS A 119 -2.83 19.42 9.35
C LYS A 119 -4.14 20.02 8.86
N GLY A 120 -4.51 21.18 9.41
CA GLY A 120 -5.82 21.77 9.13
C GLY A 120 -6.94 20.80 9.53
N ASN A 121 -7.72 20.35 8.56
CA ASN A 121 -8.81 19.37 8.77
C ASN A 121 -8.43 17.94 8.34
N ILE A 122 -7.13 17.63 8.21
CA ILE A 122 -6.63 16.34 7.76
C ILE A 122 -5.90 15.63 8.90
N ASP A 123 -6.44 14.51 9.35
CA ASP A 123 -5.80 13.65 10.35
C ASP A 123 -4.77 12.71 9.69
N LEU A 124 -3.58 12.60 10.28
CA LEU A 124 -2.45 11.83 9.73
C LEU A 124 -2.13 10.64 10.64
N TRP A 125 -2.53 9.45 10.20
CA TRP A 125 -2.35 8.19 10.92
C TRP A 125 -1.17 7.37 10.41
N LEU A 126 -0.48 6.77 11.36
CA LEU A 126 0.62 5.84 11.14
C LEU A 126 0.35 4.54 11.89
N LYS A 127 0.86 3.43 11.34
CA LYS A 127 1.09 2.19 12.09
C LYS A 127 2.53 2.14 12.59
N ARG A 128 2.71 2.11 13.91
CA ARG A 128 3.98 1.86 14.60
C ARG A 128 4.45 0.43 14.34
N LEU A 129 5.76 0.21 14.39
CA LEU A 129 6.35 -1.11 14.15
C LEU A 129 6.30 -2.04 15.36
N HIS A 130 6.05 -1.49 16.55
CA HIS A 130 6.15 -2.22 17.80
C HIS A 130 5.35 -1.55 18.93
N ASN A 131 4.86 -2.38 19.85
CA ASN A 131 4.41 -1.97 21.17
C ASN A 131 5.24 -2.69 22.24
N GLU A 132 6.11 -1.95 22.95
CA GLU A 132 6.99 -2.48 24.01
C GLU A 132 6.24 -3.10 25.17
N GLN A 133 5.14 -2.48 25.59
CA GLN A 133 4.37 -2.94 26.76
C GLN A 133 3.67 -4.28 26.49
N LYS A 134 3.32 -4.56 25.23
CA LYS A 134 2.69 -5.81 24.81
C LYS A 134 3.65 -6.78 24.12
N ASN A 135 4.89 -6.36 23.86
CA ASN A 135 5.91 -7.14 23.16
C ASN A 135 5.41 -7.67 21.79
N VAL A 136 4.72 -6.80 21.04
CA VAL A 136 4.14 -7.09 19.72
C VAL A 136 4.87 -6.28 18.66
N PHE A 137 5.46 -6.98 17.69
CA PHE A 137 6.18 -6.41 16.55
C PHE A 137 5.44 -6.66 15.25
N ASP A 138 5.48 -5.66 14.39
CA ASP A 138 4.87 -5.74 13.08
C ASP A 138 5.58 -4.85 12.07
N ILE A 139 6.45 -5.48 11.29
CA ILE A 139 7.50 -4.81 10.55
C ILE A 139 7.28 -5.05 9.05
N PRO A 140 7.22 -3.99 8.24
CA PRO A 140 7.27 -4.14 6.79
C PRO A 140 8.68 -4.53 6.36
N PHE A 141 8.77 -5.51 5.48
CA PHE A 141 10.01 -5.96 4.85
C PHE A 141 9.84 -6.03 3.34
N GLN A 142 10.93 -6.18 2.59
CA GLN A 142 10.88 -6.32 1.14
C GLN A 142 11.97 -7.25 0.61
N CYS A 143 11.70 -7.86 -0.54
CA CYS A 143 12.73 -8.54 -1.31
C CYS A 143 13.61 -7.54 -2.06
N TYR A 144 14.90 -7.79 -2.05
CA TYR A 144 15.93 -7.04 -2.75
C TYR A 144 16.40 -7.80 -4.00
N PRO A 145 17.09 -7.15 -4.96
CA PRO A 145 17.55 -7.80 -6.20
C PRO A 145 18.31 -9.12 -5.98
N GLN A 146 19.05 -9.24 -4.88
CA GLN A 146 19.82 -10.44 -4.54
C GLN A 146 18.92 -11.63 -4.21
N ASP A 147 17.73 -11.42 -3.64
CA ASP A 147 16.79 -12.49 -3.30
C ASP A 147 16.22 -13.19 -4.55
N TYR A 148 16.16 -12.44 -5.67
CA TYR A 148 15.73 -12.96 -6.98
C TYR A 148 16.85 -13.69 -7.74
N SER A 149 18.10 -13.64 -7.28
CA SER A 149 19.23 -14.27 -7.99
C SER A 149 19.25 -15.79 -7.84
N ASN A 150 18.74 -16.32 -6.72
CA ASN A 150 18.81 -17.74 -6.36
C ASN A 150 17.43 -18.39 -6.45
N ARG A 151 17.03 -18.82 -7.66
CA ARG A 151 15.73 -19.45 -7.88
C ARG A 151 15.54 -20.70 -7.02
N LEU A 152 14.40 -20.77 -6.33
CA LEU A 152 14.00 -21.99 -5.64
C LEU A 152 13.57 -23.04 -6.67
N HIS A 153 14.19 -24.21 -6.62
CA HIS A 153 13.80 -25.36 -7.42
C HIS A 153 12.73 -26.12 -6.65
N PHE A 154 11.61 -26.43 -7.31
CA PHE A 154 10.44 -27.01 -6.68
C PHE A 154 10.08 -28.30 -7.41
N ASN A 155 10.16 -29.42 -6.69
CA ASN A 155 9.78 -30.74 -7.18
C ASN A 155 8.76 -31.37 -6.24
N VAL A 156 7.59 -31.70 -6.77
CA VAL A 156 6.53 -32.37 -6.02
C VAL A 156 6.37 -33.78 -6.56
N LYS A 157 6.52 -34.76 -5.68
CA LYS A 157 6.19 -36.15 -5.99
C LYS A 157 4.80 -36.48 -5.47
N PHE A 158 3.93 -36.85 -6.38
CA PHE A 158 2.56 -37.26 -6.09
C PHE A 158 2.46 -38.79 -6.12
N ASP A 159 3.01 -39.51 -5.12
CA ASP A 159 2.80 -40.97 -4.98
C ASP A 159 3.25 -41.52 -3.61
N PRO A 160 2.50 -42.41 -2.93
CA PRO A 160 1.05 -42.36 -2.66
C PRO A 160 0.72 -41.42 -1.49
N ARG A 161 1.73 -40.72 -0.96
CA ARG A 161 1.61 -39.68 0.07
C ARG A 161 2.01 -38.38 -0.61
N PHE A 162 1.25 -37.30 -0.40
CA PHE A 162 1.69 -35.97 -0.82
C PHE A 162 3.00 -35.66 -0.08
N MET A 163 4.13 -35.82 -0.76
CA MET A 163 5.44 -35.57 -0.20
C MET A 163 6.13 -34.55 -1.09
N MET A 164 6.47 -33.42 -0.48
CA MET A 164 7.41 -32.49 -1.05
C MET A 164 8.75 -33.23 -1.19
N ASP A 165 9.27 -33.30 -2.40
CA ASP A 165 10.52 -34.02 -2.68
C ASP A 165 11.70 -33.10 -2.44
N GLU A 166 11.73 -31.97 -3.17
CA GLU A 166 12.67 -30.89 -2.97
C GLU A 166 11.97 -29.54 -3.15
N PRO A 167 12.37 -28.50 -2.41
CA PRO A 167 13.46 -28.49 -1.45
C PRO A 167 13.00 -28.83 -0.02
N ASP A 168 13.92 -29.21 0.88
CA ASP A 168 13.59 -29.23 2.32
C ASP A 168 13.43 -27.79 2.82
N LEU A 169 12.18 -27.35 2.98
CA LEU A 169 11.86 -26.00 3.46
C LEU A 169 12.41 -25.69 4.86
N ARG A 170 12.79 -26.71 5.64
CA ARG A 170 13.46 -26.49 6.93
C ARG A 170 14.92 -26.06 6.79
N ALA A 171 15.54 -26.37 5.65
CA ALA A 171 16.93 -26.05 5.35
C ALA A 171 17.08 -24.84 4.41
N GLU A 172 16.03 -24.49 3.66
CA GLU A 172 16.05 -23.34 2.77
C GLU A 172 16.05 -22.01 3.53
N PRO A 173 16.88 -21.03 3.13
CA PRO A 173 16.84 -19.70 3.73
C PRO A 173 15.45 -19.08 3.63
N TYR A 174 14.97 -18.52 4.74
CA TYR A 174 13.64 -17.90 4.83
C TYR A 174 13.35 -16.95 3.65
N MET A 175 14.29 -16.05 3.33
CA MET A 175 14.11 -15.09 2.24
C MET A 175 13.91 -15.76 0.89
N LYS A 176 14.60 -16.87 0.60
CA LYS A 176 14.45 -17.60 -0.67
C LYS A 176 13.07 -18.25 -0.77
N VAL A 177 12.58 -18.83 0.31
CA VAL A 177 11.20 -19.38 0.38
C VAL A 177 10.19 -18.25 0.21
N LYS A 178 10.34 -17.15 0.95
CA LYS A 178 9.44 -16.00 0.91
C LYS A 178 9.34 -15.38 -0.48
N THR A 179 10.47 -15.18 -1.15
CA THR A 179 10.51 -14.62 -2.51
C THR A 179 9.80 -15.53 -3.51
N TRP A 180 10.16 -16.82 -3.57
CA TRP A 180 9.73 -17.69 -4.67
C TRP A 180 8.40 -18.41 -4.43
N MET A 181 8.09 -18.80 -3.19
CA MET A 181 6.88 -19.56 -2.88
C MET A 181 5.73 -18.71 -2.37
N GLU A 182 5.97 -17.46 -1.98
CA GLU A 182 4.91 -16.56 -1.54
C GLU A 182 4.77 -15.38 -2.50
N ILE A 183 5.78 -14.51 -2.58
CA ILE A 183 5.71 -13.24 -3.33
C ILE A 183 5.60 -13.45 -4.84
N MET A 184 6.44 -14.31 -5.42
CA MET A 184 6.46 -14.60 -6.86
C MET A 184 5.52 -15.75 -7.26
N SER A 185 4.48 -16.00 -6.46
CA SER A 185 3.60 -17.17 -6.61
C SER A 185 2.13 -16.77 -6.78
N LEU A 186 1.29 -17.78 -7.06
CA LEU A 186 -0.16 -17.64 -7.06
C LEU A 186 -0.72 -17.14 -5.72
N LYS A 187 -0.01 -17.37 -4.60
CA LYS A 187 -0.42 -16.92 -3.27
C LYS A 187 -0.57 -15.41 -3.21
N ALA A 188 0.46 -14.65 -3.60
CA ALA A 188 0.42 -13.19 -3.57
C ALA A 188 -0.66 -12.64 -4.49
N GLN A 189 -0.86 -13.23 -5.68
CA GLN A 189 -1.93 -12.82 -6.61
C GLN A 189 -3.31 -12.96 -5.97
N TRP A 190 -3.58 -14.10 -5.31
CA TRP A 190 -4.87 -14.35 -4.67
C TRP A 190 -5.09 -13.51 -3.41
N GLU A 191 -4.04 -13.31 -2.60
CA GLU A 191 -4.11 -12.45 -1.42
C GLU A 191 -4.38 -11.00 -1.80
N TRP A 192 -3.74 -10.49 -2.86
CA TRP A 192 -4.02 -9.14 -3.37
C TRP A 192 -5.46 -8.99 -3.84
N MET A 193 -5.99 -9.96 -4.61
CA MET A 193 -7.38 -9.93 -5.06
C MET A 193 -8.38 -9.99 -3.90
N LYS A 194 -8.10 -10.80 -2.87
CA LYS A 194 -8.91 -10.83 -1.64
C LYS A 194 -8.89 -9.50 -0.91
N GLU A 195 -7.72 -8.89 -0.78
CA GLU A 195 -7.56 -7.62 -0.09
C GLU A 195 -8.35 -6.50 -0.79
N MET A 196 -8.26 -6.41 -2.12
CA MET A 196 -9.06 -5.46 -2.89
C MET A 196 -10.56 -5.72 -2.75
N TYR A 197 -10.97 -6.99 -2.68
CA TYR A 197 -12.37 -7.34 -2.48
C TYR A 197 -12.87 -6.92 -1.10
N ILE A 198 -12.07 -7.12 -0.05
CA ILE A 198 -12.39 -6.67 1.30
C ILE A 198 -12.50 -5.14 1.34
N LEU A 199 -11.57 -4.40 0.72
CA LEU A 199 -11.67 -2.94 0.63
C LEU A 199 -12.98 -2.48 -0.02
N GLN A 200 -13.35 -3.11 -1.13
CA GLN A 200 -14.60 -2.81 -1.82
C GLN A 200 -15.80 -3.01 -0.90
N GLU A 201 -15.87 -4.13 -0.20
CA GLU A 201 -17.02 -4.44 0.66
C GLU A 201 -17.04 -3.57 1.93
N LEU A 202 -15.87 -3.18 2.47
CA LEU A 202 -15.79 -2.16 3.51
C LEU A 202 -16.38 -0.83 3.03
N CYS A 203 -16.00 -0.36 1.84
CA CYS A 203 -16.57 0.86 1.26
C CYS A 203 -18.06 0.73 0.99
N ARG A 204 -18.52 -0.41 0.44
CA ARG A 204 -19.95 -0.67 0.18
C ARG A 204 -20.78 -0.58 1.45
N ASN A 205 -20.34 -1.26 2.51
CA ASN A 205 -21.04 -1.31 3.79
C ASN A 205 -21.11 0.05 4.49
N ASN A 206 -20.20 0.97 4.17
CA ASN A 206 -20.15 2.33 4.73
C ASN A 206 -20.63 3.41 3.75
N GLY A 207 -21.11 3.03 2.56
CA GLY A 207 -21.60 3.97 1.55
C GLY A 207 -20.52 4.94 1.04
N ALA A 208 -19.30 4.44 0.87
CA ALA A 208 -18.16 5.20 0.34
C ALA A 208 -17.77 4.75 -1.07
N GLU A 209 -17.27 5.67 -1.90
CA GLU A 209 -16.62 5.32 -3.16
C GLU A 209 -15.21 4.77 -2.90
N LEU A 210 -14.73 3.86 -3.75
CA LEU A 210 -13.36 3.32 -3.71
C LEU A 210 -12.64 3.57 -5.04
N LYS A 211 -11.48 4.22 -4.97
CA LYS A 211 -10.60 4.51 -6.11
C LYS A 211 -9.23 3.89 -5.87
N LEU A 212 -8.67 3.25 -6.88
CA LEU A 212 -7.37 2.60 -6.84
C LEU A 212 -6.52 3.03 -8.03
N PHE A 213 -5.29 3.45 -7.77
CA PHE A 213 -4.33 3.80 -8.82
C PHE A 213 -2.92 3.30 -8.48
N SER A 214 -2.04 3.27 -9.48
CA SER A 214 -0.65 2.85 -9.34
C SER A 214 0.30 3.93 -9.83
N LEU A 215 1.45 4.07 -9.20
CA LEU A 215 2.45 5.08 -9.59
C LEU A 215 3.21 4.67 -10.85
N ASN A 216 3.53 3.39 -10.98
CA ASN A 216 4.47 2.88 -11.97
C ASN A 216 4.21 1.41 -12.30
N LYS A 217 4.98 0.87 -13.25
CA LYS A 217 4.88 -0.54 -13.67
C LYS A 217 5.19 -1.57 -12.56
N TRP A 218 5.79 -1.15 -11.45
CA TRP A 218 6.14 -2.04 -10.33
C TRP A 218 5.07 -2.07 -9.22
N THR A 219 4.22 -1.05 -9.20
CA THR A 219 2.98 -0.99 -8.40
C THR A 219 1.77 -1.42 -9.24
N TRP A 220 2.02 -2.27 -10.24
CA TRP A 220 1.06 -2.74 -11.24
C TRP A 220 -0.23 -3.28 -10.63
N ILE A 221 -1.33 -3.04 -11.34
CA ILE A 221 -2.67 -3.53 -11.01
C ILE A 221 -3.09 -4.54 -12.09
N PRO A 222 -3.58 -5.74 -11.73
CA PRO A 222 -3.94 -6.77 -12.69
C PRO A 222 -4.98 -6.34 -13.73
N ASP A 223 -4.82 -6.84 -14.95
CA ASP A 223 -5.76 -6.61 -16.06
C ASP A 223 -7.18 -7.08 -15.73
N GLU A 224 -7.31 -8.08 -14.87
CA GLU A 224 -8.60 -8.52 -14.31
C GLU A 224 -9.34 -7.35 -13.67
N MET A 225 -8.65 -6.41 -13.02
CA MET A 225 -9.29 -5.23 -12.43
C MET A 225 -9.58 -4.14 -13.45
N LEU A 226 -8.81 -4.07 -14.53
CA LEU A 226 -8.89 -3.00 -15.53
C LEU A 226 -9.88 -3.31 -16.66
N ILE A 227 -9.93 -4.56 -17.12
CA ILE A 227 -10.68 -4.98 -18.29
C ILE A 227 -12.08 -5.44 -17.85
N PRO A 228 -13.17 -4.75 -18.23
CA PRO A 228 -14.52 -5.06 -17.75
C PRO A 228 -14.96 -6.52 -17.97
N LYS A 229 -14.50 -7.16 -19.07
CA LYS A 229 -14.82 -8.56 -19.37
C LYS A 229 -14.12 -9.55 -18.43
N LEU A 230 -13.01 -9.17 -17.83
CA LEU A 230 -12.23 -10.01 -16.91
C LEU A 230 -12.55 -9.69 -15.45
N ARG A 231 -13.19 -8.55 -15.17
CA ARG A 231 -13.45 -8.02 -13.83
C ARG A 231 -14.25 -8.92 -12.90
N ASN A 232 -15.00 -9.87 -13.45
CA ASN A 232 -15.78 -10.85 -12.68
C ASN A 232 -15.23 -12.28 -12.78
N SER A 233 -13.98 -12.46 -13.22
CA SER A 233 -13.33 -13.77 -13.36
C SER A 233 -12.86 -14.38 -12.03
N PHE A 234 -12.54 -13.54 -11.04
CA PHE A 234 -12.09 -13.96 -9.70
C PHE A 234 -13.14 -13.65 -8.62
N TYR A 235 -13.39 -12.36 -8.39
CA TYR A 235 -14.45 -11.83 -7.52
C TYR A 235 -15.28 -10.83 -8.32
N ASN A 236 -16.45 -10.43 -7.80
CA ASN A 236 -17.24 -9.36 -8.41
C ASN A 236 -16.73 -7.99 -7.95
N PHE A 237 -16.05 -7.27 -8.83
CA PHE A 237 -15.55 -5.92 -8.57
C PHE A 237 -16.44 -4.87 -9.27
N ASP A 238 -17.57 -4.51 -8.67
CA ASP A 238 -18.55 -3.61 -9.28
C ASP A 238 -18.58 -2.19 -8.66
N LEU A 239 -17.87 -1.97 -7.56
CA LEU A 239 -17.82 -0.67 -6.86
C LEU A 239 -16.45 0.01 -7.00
N ILE A 240 -15.36 -0.77 -7.00
CA ILE A 240 -14.01 -0.22 -7.13
C ILE A 240 -13.77 0.41 -8.51
N GLN A 241 -13.32 1.66 -8.51
CA GLN A 241 -12.85 2.37 -9.69
C GLN A 241 -11.32 2.25 -9.77
N VAL A 242 -10.81 1.83 -10.92
CA VAL A 242 -9.37 1.59 -11.10
C VAL A 242 -8.84 2.47 -12.22
N ALA A 243 -7.78 3.20 -11.96
CA ALA A 243 -7.13 4.05 -12.94
C ALA A 243 -6.60 3.20 -14.12
N PRO A 244 -6.95 3.53 -15.38
CA PRO A 244 -6.56 2.72 -16.54
C PRO A 244 -5.07 2.78 -16.89
N ASN A 245 -4.36 3.82 -16.47
CA ASN A 245 -2.92 3.98 -16.71
C ASN A 245 -2.25 4.30 -15.38
N HIS A 246 -1.02 3.82 -15.17
CA HIS A 246 -0.23 4.24 -14.02
C HIS A 246 0.32 5.67 -14.22
N VAL A 247 0.68 6.35 -13.11
CA VAL A 247 1.10 7.76 -13.13
C VAL A 247 2.26 8.01 -14.12
N GLU A 248 3.34 7.23 -14.05
CA GLU A 248 4.48 7.39 -14.97
C GLU A 248 4.08 7.31 -16.46
N GLU A 249 3.21 6.35 -16.82
CA GLU A 249 2.75 6.20 -18.21
C GLU A 249 1.91 7.40 -18.64
N TRP A 250 1.03 7.85 -17.75
CA TRP A 250 0.20 9.01 -18.00
C TRP A 250 1.02 10.29 -18.22
N PHE A 251 2.04 10.55 -17.39
CA PHE A 251 2.93 11.70 -17.58
C PHE A 251 3.69 11.62 -18.90
N LEU A 252 4.19 10.44 -19.27
CA LEU A 252 4.86 10.24 -20.55
C LEU A 252 3.91 10.52 -21.73
N ARG A 253 2.65 10.11 -21.63
CA ARG A 253 1.66 10.23 -22.71
C ARG A 253 1.05 11.62 -22.82
N GLU A 254 0.55 12.16 -21.72
CA GLU A 254 -0.25 13.39 -21.68
C GLU A 254 0.61 14.63 -21.42
N LYS A 255 1.67 14.51 -20.60
CA LYS A 255 2.57 15.62 -20.26
C LYS A 255 3.88 15.62 -21.05
N LYS A 256 4.16 14.55 -21.82
CA LYS A 256 5.43 14.33 -22.52
C LYS A 256 6.64 14.43 -21.58
N MET A 257 6.46 13.98 -20.34
CA MET A 257 7.42 14.13 -19.26
C MET A 257 7.78 12.76 -18.69
N ASP A 258 9.08 12.49 -18.55
CA ASP A 258 9.61 11.32 -17.87
C ASP A 258 9.92 11.69 -16.41
N ILE A 259 8.92 11.50 -15.53
CA ILE A 259 9.01 11.89 -14.12
C ILE A 259 10.02 11.06 -13.32
N THR A 260 10.50 9.93 -13.86
CA THR A 260 11.54 9.12 -13.21
C THR A 260 12.88 9.84 -13.12
N LYS A 261 13.09 10.87 -13.95
CA LYS A 261 14.28 11.74 -13.93
C LYS A 261 14.13 12.94 -12.99
N SER A 262 12.96 13.10 -12.37
CA SER A 262 12.59 14.23 -11.52
C SER A 262 12.36 13.82 -10.07
N THR A 263 12.92 12.70 -9.64
CA THR A 263 12.88 12.24 -8.23
C THR A 263 13.82 13.06 -7.36
N ILE A 264 13.42 13.37 -6.12
CA ILE A 264 14.23 14.12 -5.16
C ILE A 264 15.39 13.28 -4.62
N ASP A 265 15.16 11.99 -4.40
CA ASP A 265 16.10 11.08 -3.74
C ASP A 265 16.32 9.75 -4.49
N GLY A 266 15.96 9.73 -5.77
CA GLY A 266 16.00 8.54 -6.63
C GLY A 266 14.73 7.68 -6.58
N GLU A 267 13.80 7.95 -5.65
CA GLU A 267 12.52 7.22 -5.55
C GLU A 267 11.32 8.16 -5.49
N HIS A 268 11.36 9.23 -4.70
CA HIS A 268 10.20 10.06 -4.40
C HIS A 268 10.05 11.25 -5.34
N PHE A 269 8.83 11.46 -5.82
CA PHE A 269 8.49 12.59 -6.67
C PHE A 269 8.53 13.94 -5.93
N GLY A 270 8.71 15.02 -6.69
CA GLY A 270 8.59 16.40 -6.21
C GLY A 270 7.16 16.86 -5.97
N GLU A 271 7.04 17.98 -5.25
CA GLU A 271 5.76 18.58 -4.89
C GLU A 271 4.93 18.96 -6.13
N ASP A 272 5.59 19.46 -7.17
CA ASP A 272 5.01 19.79 -8.46
C ASP A 272 4.36 18.56 -9.13
N ILE A 273 5.05 17.42 -9.10
CA ILE A 273 4.54 16.17 -9.63
C ILE A 273 3.37 15.66 -8.78
N HIS A 274 3.48 15.65 -7.44
CA HIS A 274 2.37 15.26 -6.56
C HIS A 274 1.13 16.14 -6.72
N LYS A 275 1.32 17.44 -6.95
CA LYS A 275 0.24 18.37 -7.25
C LYS A 275 -0.43 18.04 -8.58
N ILE A 276 0.32 17.75 -9.64
CA ILE A 276 -0.26 17.32 -10.92
C ILE A 276 -0.98 15.96 -10.78
N ILE A 277 -0.43 15.03 -9.98
CA ILE A 277 -1.09 13.76 -9.68
C ILE A 277 -2.47 14.02 -9.07
N ALA A 278 -2.53 14.88 -8.06
CA ALA A 278 -3.74 15.20 -7.33
C ALA A 278 -4.78 15.96 -8.16
N LEU A 279 -4.34 17.01 -8.86
CA LEU A 279 -5.24 18.00 -9.48
C LEU A 279 -5.57 17.69 -10.94
N GLU A 280 -4.83 16.80 -11.60
CA GLU A 280 -5.03 16.49 -13.02
C GLU A 280 -5.18 15.00 -13.29
N TYR A 281 -4.22 14.17 -12.85
CA TYR A 281 -4.24 12.74 -13.13
C TYR A 281 -5.44 12.05 -12.46
N LEU A 282 -5.60 12.18 -11.13
CA LEU A 282 -6.68 11.51 -10.39
C LEU A 282 -8.07 11.93 -10.91
N PRO A 283 -8.39 13.23 -11.11
CA PRO A 283 -9.63 13.64 -11.76
C PRO A 283 -9.81 12.98 -13.13
N GLN A 284 -8.81 13.03 -14.02
CA GLN A 284 -8.96 12.46 -15.36
C GLN A 284 -9.14 10.94 -15.37
N GLN A 285 -8.52 10.21 -14.43
CA GLN A 285 -8.65 8.77 -14.34
C GLN A 285 -10.00 8.32 -13.75
N PHE A 286 -10.66 9.16 -12.94
CA PHE A 286 -11.87 8.79 -12.19
C PHE A 286 -13.10 9.65 -12.51
N GLU A 287 -13.00 10.62 -13.42
CA GLU A 287 -14.16 11.30 -13.96
C GLU A 287 -15.01 10.31 -14.74
N ARG A 288 -16.24 10.10 -14.26
CA ARG A 288 -17.27 9.42 -15.04
C ARG A 288 -17.48 10.27 -16.29
N LYS A 289 -17.03 9.79 -17.45
CA LYS A 289 -17.57 10.28 -18.72
C LYS A 289 -19.08 10.10 -18.61
N GLN A 290 -19.81 11.19 -18.41
CA GLN A 290 -21.23 11.22 -18.69
C GLN A 290 -21.34 10.98 -20.19
N ASN A 291 -21.46 9.71 -20.57
CA ASN A 291 -21.88 9.37 -21.90
C ASN A 291 -23.33 9.85 -22.01
N VAL A 292 -23.49 11.00 -22.66
CA VAL A 292 -24.74 11.46 -23.27
C VAL A 292 -25.22 10.42 -24.27
#